data_AF-A4ERK6-F1
#
_entry.id   AF-A4ERK6-F1
#
_cell.length_a   1.000
_cell.length_b   1.000
_cell.length_c   1.000
_cell.angle_alpha   90.00
_cell.angle_beta   90.00
_cell.angle_gamma   90.00
#
_symmetry.space_group_name_H-M   'P 1'
#
loop_
_entity.id
_entity.type
_entity.pdbx_description
1 polymer ?
#
loop_
_entity_poly.entity_id
_entity_poly.type
_entity_poly.pdbx_seq_one_letter_code
_entity_poly.pdbx_strand_id
1 'polypeptide(L)'
;MFGSMQTMFKEITTDQKQPISNPFANLRLKETKTKGRRKAIPPEMIQRILTPGAMGKLNVEARDVMLICLNTGCRPSEVCGVLPEHIHLKDDTSHFDLVEEGRELKSGASIRKVVLLGVAPEAIIPIESRPIMH
;
A
#
# COMPACT_ATOMS: atom_id res chain seq x y z
N MET A 1 17.37 2.86 -11.80
CA MET A 1 17.79 2.67 -13.21
C MET A 1 18.69 1.45 -13.40
N PHE A 2 19.77 1.26 -12.62
CA PHE A 2 20.62 0.07 -12.76
C PHE A 2 19.98 -1.26 -12.29
N GLY A 3 19.10 -1.22 -11.29
CA GLY A 3 18.41 -2.42 -10.81
C GLY A 3 17.47 -3.07 -11.84
N SER A 4 16.83 -2.30 -12.71
CA SER A 4 15.98 -2.84 -13.78
C SER A 4 16.81 -3.49 -14.90
N MET A 5 17.96 -2.91 -15.25
CA MET A 5 18.90 -3.52 -16.21
C MET A 5 19.47 -4.83 -15.68
N GLN A 6 19.76 -4.92 -14.38
CA GLN A 6 20.18 -6.17 -13.73
C GLN A 6 19.10 -7.25 -13.84
N THR A 7 17.83 -6.92 -13.58
CA THR A 7 16.70 -7.86 -13.73
C THR A 7 16.54 -8.31 -15.17
N MET A 8 16.54 -7.37 -16.13
CA MET A 8 16.40 -7.69 -17.56
C MET A 8 17.51 -8.60 -18.07
N PHE A 9 18.79 -8.31 -17.75
CA PHE A 9 19.91 -9.17 -18.14
C PHE A 9 19.86 -10.54 -17.49
N LYS A 10 19.41 -10.63 -16.23
CA LYS A 10 19.22 -11.90 -15.54
C LYS A 10 18.19 -12.77 -16.27
N GLU A 11 17.07 -12.18 -16.68
CA GLU A 11 16.03 -12.90 -17.39
C GLU A 11 16.52 -13.44 -18.74
N ILE A 12 17.16 -12.58 -19.54
CA ILE A 12 17.69 -12.95 -20.87
C ILE A 12 18.75 -14.06 -20.78
N THR A 13 19.68 -13.96 -19.82
CA THR A 13 20.75 -14.95 -19.64
C THR A 13 20.23 -16.29 -19.13
N THR A 14 19.17 -16.28 -18.32
CA THR A 14 18.53 -17.50 -17.79
C THR A 14 17.72 -18.22 -18.87
N ASP A 15 16.90 -17.48 -19.63
CA ASP A 15 16.02 -18.03 -20.67
C ASP A 15 16.81 -18.57 -21.88
N GLN A 16 17.83 -17.83 -22.33
CA GLN A 16 18.61 -18.21 -23.51
C GLN A 16 19.79 -19.17 -23.21
N LYS A 17 19.97 -19.60 -21.95
CA LYS A 17 21.12 -20.40 -21.46
C LYS A 17 22.47 -19.88 -21.98
N GLN A 18 22.58 -18.57 -22.18
CA GLN A 18 23.81 -18.00 -22.70
C GLN A 18 24.89 -18.05 -21.61
N PRO A 19 26.13 -18.46 -21.93
CA PRO A 19 27.24 -18.53 -20.96
C PRO A 19 27.78 -17.14 -20.57
N ILE A 20 26.99 -16.07 -20.77
CA ILE A 20 27.39 -14.70 -20.50
C ILE A 20 26.93 -14.33 -19.09
N SER A 21 27.89 -14.00 -18.24
CA SER A 21 27.61 -13.53 -16.88
C SER A 21 26.97 -12.14 -16.91
N ASN A 22 25.96 -11.93 -16.06
CA ASN A 22 25.28 -10.63 -15.96
C ASN A 22 26.27 -9.55 -15.47
N PRO A 23 26.62 -8.55 -16.31
CA PRO A 23 27.63 -7.55 -15.97
C PRO A 23 27.18 -6.61 -14.83
N PHE A 24 25.89 -6.63 -14.48
CA PHE A 24 25.30 -5.83 -13.40
C PHE A 24 25.11 -6.64 -12.10
N ALA A 25 25.46 -7.93 -12.06
CA ALA A 25 25.18 -8.82 -10.92
C ALA A 25 25.69 -8.28 -9.56
N ASN A 26 26.85 -7.62 -9.58
CA ASN A 26 27.50 -7.05 -8.38
C ASN A 26 27.42 -5.52 -8.32
N LEU A 27 26.68 -4.89 -9.23
CA LEU A 27 26.50 -3.44 -9.27
C LEU A 27 25.42 -3.01 -8.27
N ARG A 28 25.63 -3.31 -6.99
CA ARG A 28 24.87 -2.67 -5.91
C ARG A 28 25.48 -1.30 -5.69
N LEU A 29 24.96 -0.30 -6.39
CA LEU A 29 25.09 1.08 -5.93
C LEU A 29 24.47 1.12 -4.53
N LYS A 30 25.32 1.05 -3.50
CA LYS A 30 24.91 1.44 -2.15
C LYS A 30 24.48 2.88 -2.33
N GLU A 31 23.17 3.11 -2.46
CA GLU A 31 22.61 4.35 -1.94
C GLU A 31 23.21 4.47 -0.55
N THR A 32 24.09 5.45 -0.37
CA THR A 32 24.66 5.80 0.92
C THR A 32 23.44 6.16 1.75
N LYS A 33 22.91 5.15 2.43
CA LYS A 33 21.80 5.27 3.34
C LYS A 33 22.38 5.99 4.53
N THR A 34 22.51 7.30 4.39
CA THR A 34 22.19 8.23 5.48
C THR A 34 20.69 8.06 5.74
N LYS A 35 20.30 6.86 6.19
CA LYS A 35 18.97 6.56 6.69
C LYS A 35 18.91 7.24 8.04
N GLY A 36 18.69 8.54 8.02
CA GLY A 36 17.97 9.17 9.11
C GLY A 36 16.73 8.30 9.32
N ARG A 37 16.57 7.76 10.54
CA ARG A 37 15.36 7.06 10.95
C ARG A 37 14.19 7.95 10.51
N ARG A 38 13.29 7.42 9.67
CA ARG A 38 12.16 8.19 9.13
C ARG A 38 11.46 8.82 10.35
N LYS A 39 11.47 10.16 10.44
CA LYS A 39 10.86 10.85 11.56
C LYS A 39 9.38 10.49 11.56
N ALA A 40 8.84 10.20 12.74
CA ALA A 40 7.40 10.01 12.89
C ALA A 40 6.68 11.28 12.39
N ILE A 41 5.50 11.09 11.80
CA ILE A 41 4.66 12.21 11.43
C ILE A 41 4.20 12.88 12.72
N PRO A 42 4.37 14.21 12.87
CA PRO A 42 3.93 14.91 14.07
C PRO A 42 2.40 14.86 14.22
N PRO A 43 1.85 14.70 15.44
CA PRO A 43 0.41 14.74 15.68
C PRO A 43 -0.27 16.00 15.15
N GLU A 44 0.39 17.16 15.23
CA GLU A 44 -0.14 18.43 14.73
C GLU A 44 -0.32 18.43 13.20
N MET A 45 0.52 17.69 12.47
CA MET A 45 0.39 17.54 11.04
C MET A 45 -0.83 16.67 10.70
N ILE A 46 -1.07 15.62 11.48
CA ILE A 46 -2.25 14.75 11.33
C ILE A 46 -3.52 15.58 11.58
N GLN A 47 -3.58 16.34 12.67
CA GLN A 47 -4.72 17.21 12.99
C GLN A 47 -5.00 18.23 11.88
N ARG A 48 -3.96 18.83 11.31
CA ARG A 48 -4.11 19.78 10.20
C ARG A 48 -4.74 19.13 8.95
N ILE A 49 -4.37 17.89 8.65
CA ILE A 49 -4.91 17.19 7.46
C ILE A 49 -6.35 16.68 7.73
N LEU A 50 -6.70 16.40 8.99
CA LEU A 50 -8.05 16.02 9.41
C LEU A 50 -9.01 17.20 9.59
N THR A 51 -8.54 18.45 9.45
CA THR A 51 -9.40 19.64 9.56
C THR A 51 -10.44 19.66 8.43
N PRO A 52 -11.71 20.03 8.68
CA PRO A 52 -12.73 20.13 7.64
C PRO A 52 -12.24 20.92 6.43
N GLY A 53 -12.42 20.36 5.23
CA GLY A 53 -11.98 21.00 3.98
C GLY A 53 -10.49 20.86 3.64
N ALA A 54 -9.63 20.37 4.54
CA ALA A 54 -8.20 20.19 4.25
C ALA A 54 -7.93 19.21 3.10
N MET A 55 -8.77 18.17 2.98
CA MET A 55 -8.76 17.21 1.88
C MET A 55 -9.75 17.55 0.76
N GLY A 56 -10.20 18.80 0.66
CA GLY A 56 -11.22 19.25 -0.29
C GLY A 56 -10.82 19.18 -1.77
N LYS A 57 -9.51 19.12 -2.07
CA LYS A 57 -9.00 18.97 -3.44
C LYS A 57 -8.86 17.52 -3.91
N LEU A 58 -8.97 16.55 -3.00
CA LEU A 58 -8.96 15.13 -3.34
C LEU A 58 -10.37 14.71 -3.79
N ASN A 59 -10.43 13.76 -4.72
CA ASN A 59 -11.68 13.01 -4.93
C ASN A 59 -12.02 12.21 -3.67
N VAL A 60 -13.26 11.74 -3.61
CA VAL A 60 -13.81 11.10 -2.41
C VAL A 60 -13.05 9.80 -2.13
N GLU A 61 -12.77 9.01 -3.16
CA GLU A 61 -12.09 7.72 -3.05
C GLU A 61 -10.64 7.88 -2.54
N ALA A 62 -9.89 8.88 -3.01
CA ALA A 62 -8.54 9.13 -2.49
C ALA A 62 -8.57 9.63 -1.04
N ARG A 63 -9.62 10.36 -0.65
CA ARG A 63 -9.82 10.76 0.75
C ARG A 63 -10.09 9.52 1.62
N ASP A 64 -10.92 8.60 1.15
CA ASP A 64 -11.23 7.36 1.86
C ASP A 64 -10.00 6.47 2.04
N VAL A 65 -9.22 6.28 0.97
CA VAL A 65 -7.95 5.54 1.03
C VAL A 65 -7.01 6.16 2.05
N MET A 66 -6.93 7.50 2.09
CA MET A 66 -6.10 8.22 3.05
C MET A 66 -6.57 7.99 4.49
N LEU A 67 -7.89 8.07 4.74
CA LEU A 67 -8.48 7.79 6.06
C LEU A 67 -8.20 6.36 6.52
N ILE A 68 -8.31 5.37 5.63
CA ILE A 68 -7.99 3.98 5.93
C ILE A 68 -6.49 3.84 6.26
N CYS A 69 -5.61 4.45 5.46
CA CYS A 69 -4.16 4.41 5.70
C CYS A 69 -3.79 5.04 7.06
N LEU A 70 -4.44 6.15 7.44
CA LEU A 70 -4.21 6.78 8.74
C LEU A 70 -4.64 5.89 9.91
N ASN A 71 -5.78 5.19 9.80
CA ASN A 71 -6.29 4.34 10.88
C ASN A 71 -5.57 2.99 10.98
N THR A 72 -5.09 2.45 9.85
CA THR A 72 -4.58 1.07 9.79
C THR A 72 -3.07 0.97 9.58
N GLY A 73 -2.41 2.06 9.15
CA GLY A 73 -1.01 2.06 8.75
C GLY A 73 -0.71 1.33 7.43
N CYS A 74 -1.73 0.92 6.69
CA CYS A 74 -1.57 0.28 5.39
C CYS A 74 -1.00 1.25 4.36
N ARG A 75 -0.35 0.69 3.33
CA ARG A 75 0.08 1.49 2.18
C ARG A 75 -1.13 1.82 1.30
N PRO A 76 -1.14 2.97 0.61
CA PRO A 76 -2.21 3.27 -0.34
C PRO A 76 -2.41 2.17 -1.39
N SER A 77 -1.32 1.60 -1.90
CA SER A 77 -1.38 0.48 -2.86
C SER A 77 -1.96 -0.81 -2.28
N GLU A 78 -1.83 -1.02 -0.97
CA GLU A 78 -2.42 -2.17 -0.28
C GLU A 78 -3.94 -1.97 -0.20
N VAL A 79 -4.39 -0.77 0.22
CA VAL A 79 -5.83 -0.44 0.34
C VAL A 79 -6.53 -0.43 -1.02
N CYS A 80 -5.92 0.18 -2.05
CA CYS A 80 -6.48 0.22 -3.40
C CYS A 80 -6.56 -1.16 -4.08
N GLY A 81 -5.86 -2.17 -3.55
CA GLY A 81 -5.86 -3.53 -4.09
C GLY A 81 -6.86 -4.47 -3.41
N VAL A 82 -7.57 -4.02 -2.37
CA VAL A 82 -8.53 -4.85 -1.64
C VAL A 82 -9.76 -5.09 -2.51
N LEU A 83 -10.12 -6.36 -2.70
CA LEU A 83 -11.35 -6.73 -3.39
C LEU A 83 -12.54 -6.82 -2.41
N PRO A 84 -13.78 -6.60 -2.86
CA PRO A 84 -14.97 -6.63 -2.01
C PRO A 84 -15.15 -7.91 -1.18
N GLU A 85 -14.80 -9.07 -1.73
CA GLU A 85 -14.86 -10.38 -1.09
C GLU A 85 -13.91 -10.52 0.11
N HIS A 86 -12.89 -9.67 0.22
CA HIS A 86 -11.96 -9.62 1.34
C HIS A 86 -12.40 -8.66 2.44
N ILE A 87 -13.55 -7.99 2.32
CA ILE A 87 -14.04 -7.01 3.29
C ILE A 87 -15.13 -7.65 4.17
N HIS A 88 -14.83 -7.77 5.46
CA HIS A 88 -15.69 -8.45 6.45
C HIS A 88 -16.23 -7.43 7.45
N LEU A 89 -17.29 -6.70 7.07
CA LEU A 89 -17.88 -5.67 7.94
C LEU A 89 -18.83 -6.22 9.01
N LYS A 90 -19.39 -7.42 8.79
CA LYS A 90 -20.41 -8.02 9.67
C LYS A 90 -19.81 -8.84 10.82
N ASP A 91 -18.51 -9.05 10.82
CA ASP A 91 -17.81 -9.76 11.87
C ASP A 91 -17.79 -8.93 13.16
N ASP A 92 -17.62 -9.58 14.31
CA ASP A 92 -17.54 -8.94 15.63
C ASP A 92 -16.54 -7.78 15.67
N THR A 93 -15.52 -7.85 14.82
CA THR A 93 -14.60 -6.76 14.55
C THR A 93 -14.43 -6.62 13.05
N SER A 94 -14.94 -5.52 12.49
CA SER A 94 -14.82 -5.24 11.06
C SER A 94 -13.36 -5.24 10.63
N HIS A 95 -13.06 -5.90 9.52
CA HIS A 95 -11.70 -6.00 9.00
C HIS A 95 -11.71 -6.25 7.50
N PHE A 96 -10.53 -6.18 6.88
CA PHE A 96 -10.29 -6.77 5.58
C PHE A 96 -9.06 -7.66 5.59
N ASP A 97 -9.05 -8.64 4.71
CA ASP A 97 -7.88 -9.50 4.51
C ASP A 97 -6.97 -8.88 3.44
N LEU A 98 -5.72 -8.62 3.80
CA LEU A 98 -4.71 -8.23 2.83
C LEU A 98 -4.09 -9.51 2.27
N VAL A 99 -4.60 -9.97 1.13
CA VAL A 99 -4.12 -11.19 0.45
C VAL A 99 -3.42 -10.83 -0.87
N GLU A 100 -2.59 -11.75 -1.38
CA GLU A 100 -1.98 -11.61 -2.69
C GLU A 100 -2.90 -12.19 -3.76
N GLU A 101 -3.72 -11.35 -4.39
CA GLU A 101 -4.51 -11.74 -5.57
C GLU A 101 -3.92 -11.17 -6.86
N GLY A 102 -3.37 -12.05 -7.70
CA GLY A 102 -3.01 -11.75 -9.08
C GLY A 102 -1.83 -10.79 -9.30
N ARG A 103 -1.13 -10.34 -8.25
CA ARG A 103 0.11 -9.54 -8.36
C ARG A 103 1.14 -10.02 -7.35
N GLU A 104 2.29 -10.48 -7.83
CA GLU A 104 3.44 -10.82 -6.99
C GLU A 104 3.88 -9.59 -6.16
N LEU A 105 3.61 -9.60 -4.86
CA LEU A 105 4.29 -8.71 -3.93
C LEU A 105 5.64 -9.32 -3.56
N LYS A 106 6.64 -8.46 -3.37
CA LYS A 106 8.06 -8.81 -3.24
C LYS A 106 8.46 -9.67 -2.03
N SER A 107 7.54 -10.21 -1.24
CA SER A 107 7.83 -11.30 -0.28
C SER A 107 6.52 -11.79 0.35
N GLY A 108 6.34 -13.11 0.46
CA GLY A 108 5.17 -13.78 1.05
C GLY A 108 4.92 -13.56 2.56
N ALA A 109 5.41 -12.45 3.12
CA ALA A 109 5.23 -12.04 4.51
C ALA A 109 4.08 -11.03 4.72
N SER A 110 3.24 -10.79 3.71
CA SER A 110 2.25 -9.69 3.76
C SER A 110 0.78 -10.13 3.83
N ILE A 111 0.50 -11.43 4.00
CA ILE A 111 -0.87 -11.90 4.24
C ILE A 111 -1.24 -11.60 5.69
N ARG A 112 -2.22 -10.72 5.92
CA ARG A 112 -2.66 -10.36 7.27
C ARG A 112 -4.10 -9.84 7.29
N LYS A 113 -4.74 -10.02 8.44
CA LYS A 113 -6.00 -9.36 8.76
C LYS A 113 -5.73 -7.92 9.21
N VAL A 114 -6.47 -6.96 8.65
CA VAL A 114 -6.38 -5.54 9.01
C VAL A 114 -7.70 -5.09 9.59
N VAL A 115 -7.70 -4.76 10.89
CA VAL A 115 -8.89 -4.29 11.59
C VAL A 115 -9.25 -2.87 11.14
N LEU A 116 -10.55 -2.64 10.91
CA LEU A 116 -11.13 -1.36 10.53
C LEU A 116 -11.78 -0.73 11.76
N LEU A 117 -11.25 0.41 12.21
CA LEU A 117 -11.77 1.17 13.35
C LEU A 117 -12.16 2.60 12.93
N GLY A 118 -13.00 3.23 13.75
CA GLY A 118 -13.42 4.62 13.55
C GLY A 118 -14.15 4.80 12.23
N VAL A 119 -13.64 5.67 11.36
CA VAL A 119 -14.21 5.96 10.03
C VAL A 119 -13.84 4.93 8.96
N ALA A 120 -12.92 4.00 9.26
CA ALA A 120 -12.40 3.06 8.26
C ALA A 120 -13.44 2.07 7.70
N PRO A 121 -14.42 1.54 8.48
CA PRO A 121 -15.47 0.66 7.96
C PRO A 121 -16.36 1.34 6.90
N GLU A 122 -16.65 2.63 7.07
CA GLU A 122 -17.44 3.40 6.10
C GLU A 122 -16.60 3.83 4.89
N ALA A 123 -15.35 4.20 5.13
CA ALA A 123 -14.43 4.61 4.06
C ALA A 123 -14.12 3.46 3.08
N ILE A 124 -14.09 2.21 3.54
CA ILE A 124 -13.70 1.09 2.67
C ILE A 124 -14.80 0.62 1.71
N ILE A 125 -16.05 1.02 1.94
CA ILE A 125 -17.16 0.71 1.04
C ILE A 125 -17.34 1.78 -0.04
N PRO A 126 -17.87 1.39 -1.22
CA PRO A 126 -18.23 2.34 -2.26
C PRO A 126 -19.17 3.43 -1.73
N ILE A 127 -19.03 4.64 -2.28
CA ILE A 127 -19.77 5.83 -1.84
C ILE A 127 -21.28 5.60 -1.95
N GLU A 128 -21.71 4.87 -2.98
CA GLU A 128 -23.11 4.54 -3.24
C GLU A 128 -23.71 3.60 -2.20
N SER A 129 -22.87 2.86 -1.47
CA SER A 129 -23.30 1.88 -0.45
C SER A 129 -23.32 2.47 0.96
N ARG A 130 -22.94 3.75 1.13
CA ARG A 130 -22.88 4.39 2.45
C ARG A 130 -24.28 4.70 2.97
N PRO A 131 -24.53 4.53 4.28
CA PRO A 131 -25.75 5.03 4.89
C PRO A 131 -25.78 6.55 4.72
N ILE A 132 -26.95 7.09 4.34
CA ILE A 132 -27.14 8.54 4.22
C ILE A 132 -26.97 9.14 5.63
N MET A 133 -25.84 9.80 5.88
CA MET A 133 -25.71 10.62 7.07
C MET A 133 -26.59 11.86 6.91
N HIS A 134 -27.62 11.97 7.76
CA HIS A 134 -28.43 13.18 7.93
C HIS A 134 -27.70 14.24 8.74
#